data_AF-A0A6H0KIU5-F1
#
_entry.id   AF-A0A6H0KIU5-F1
#
_cell.length_a   1.000
_cell.length_b   1.000
_cell.length_c   1.000
_cell.angle_alpha   90.00
_cell.angle_beta   90.00
_cell.angle_gamma   90.00
#
_symmetry.space_group_name_H-M   'P 1'
#
loop_
_entity.id
_entity.type
_entity.pdbx_description
1 polymer ?
#
loop_
_entity_poly.entity_id
_entity_poly.type
_entity_poly.pdbx_seq_one_letter_code
_entity_poly.pdbx_strand_id
1 'polypeptide(L)'
;MKKYLAIISALFMLAACDKSSDQPEFKTVGLIDEIKISDIETVTSAITEVAFVARFHGFNDHAGVFTDADGKDIRVMLKVPFDAKGTTLVLPKNPPQELLGNIALDFPKGFEISNPEAKTIAFVEIACNISAQNRFSDFLYMVSDSENVCYEQTYIYCDRSTTVTGTGEDWWGNRTVYNLNLQKGWNMVVKKTEQRNNSVTNLMPSGMKWKQGRWIGGR
;
A
#
# COMPACT_ATOMS: atom_id res chain seq x y z
N MET A 1 -11.02 22.67 73.10
CA MET A 1 -11.25 23.92 72.33
C MET A 1 -9.86 24.47 71.99
N LYS A 2 -9.38 24.69 70.77
CA LYS A 2 -9.97 24.88 69.43
C LYS A 2 -9.10 24.14 68.39
N LYS A 3 -9.75 23.75 67.30
CA LYS A 3 -9.24 22.96 66.17
C LYS A 3 -8.23 23.77 65.35
N TYR A 4 -7.12 23.15 64.93
CA TYR A 4 -6.20 23.72 63.95
C TYR A 4 -6.85 23.68 62.56
N LEU A 5 -7.04 24.86 61.98
CA LEU A 5 -7.37 25.05 60.57
C LEU A 5 -6.06 24.91 59.78
N ALA A 6 -5.87 23.79 59.08
CA ALA A 6 -4.88 23.71 58.00
C ALA A 6 -5.64 23.96 56.69
N ILE A 7 -5.47 25.17 56.13
CA ILE A 7 -5.93 25.49 54.78
C ILE A 7 -4.98 24.78 53.83
N ILE A 8 -5.39 23.63 53.32
CA ILE A 8 -4.71 22.94 52.23
C ILE A 8 -5.04 23.73 50.95
N SER A 9 -4.05 24.48 50.47
CA SER A 9 -4.03 25.04 49.12
C SER A 9 -3.98 23.89 48.10
N ALA A 10 -5.13 23.30 47.81
CA ALA A 10 -5.30 22.45 46.64
C ALA A 10 -5.54 23.36 45.43
N LEU A 11 -4.46 23.62 44.69
CA LEU A 11 -4.52 24.05 43.29
C LEU A 11 -5.46 23.07 42.55
N PHE A 12 -6.70 23.48 42.31
CA PHE A 12 -7.51 22.90 41.25
C PHE A 12 -6.98 23.44 39.92
N MET A 13 -5.85 22.88 39.48
CA MET A 13 -5.54 22.81 38.06
C MET A 13 -6.51 21.77 37.48
N LEU A 14 -7.69 22.24 37.07
CA LEU A 14 -8.48 21.56 36.05
C LEU A 14 -7.68 21.66 34.73
N ALA A 15 -6.60 20.89 34.65
CA ALA A 15 -6.08 20.49 33.36
C ALA A 15 -7.10 19.49 32.81
N ALA A 16 -8.06 20.02 32.06
CA ALA A 16 -8.78 19.25 31.08
C ALA A 16 -7.74 18.57 30.19
N CYS A 17 -7.39 17.32 30.51
CA CYS A 17 -6.78 16.42 29.56
C CYS A 17 -7.88 15.96 28.61
N ASP A 18 -8.42 16.88 27.81
CA ASP A 18 -8.98 16.53 26.51
C ASP A 18 -7.80 16.18 25.61
N LYS A 19 -7.25 14.97 25.82
CA LYS A 19 -6.66 14.26 24.70
C LYS A 19 -7.84 13.68 23.94
N SER A 20 -8.41 14.46 23.01
CA SER A 20 -9.06 13.83 21.87
C SER A 20 -8.04 12.84 21.31
N SER A 21 -8.34 11.56 21.47
CA SER A 21 -7.59 10.52 20.82
C SER A 21 -7.95 10.61 19.34
N ASP A 22 -7.32 11.55 18.62
CA ASP A 22 -7.37 11.64 17.15
C ASP A 22 -6.58 10.48 16.51
N GLN A 23 -6.64 9.30 17.12
CA GLN A 23 -6.15 8.07 16.52
C GLN A 23 -7.18 7.64 15.47
N PRO A 24 -6.75 7.36 14.24
CA PRO A 24 -7.68 6.93 13.20
C PRO A 24 -8.35 5.62 13.61
N GLU A 25 -9.62 5.46 13.25
CA GLU A 25 -10.29 4.17 13.35
C GLU A 25 -9.68 3.22 12.32
N PHE A 26 -9.43 1.96 12.68
CA PHE A 26 -8.85 0.97 11.78
C PHE A 26 -9.85 -0.12 11.44
N LYS A 27 -9.78 -0.59 10.19
CA LYS A 27 -10.42 -1.84 9.77
C LYS A 27 -9.39 -2.84 9.27
N THR A 28 -9.60 -4.11 9.56
CA THR A 28 -8.81 -5.18 8.97
C THR A 28 -9.18 -5.35 7.51
N VAL A 29 -8.18 -5.33 6.63
CA VAL A 29 -8.30 -5.61 5.20
C VAL A 29 -7.71 -6.99 4.88
N GLY A 30 -8.14 -7.59 3.77
CA GLY A 30 -7.78 -8.97 3.44
C GLY A 30 -7.92 -9.26 1.96
N LEU A 31 -8.48 -10.43 1.63
CA LEU A 31 -8.71 -10.83 0.25
C LEU A 31 -9.65 -9.86 -0.47
N ILE A 32 -9.33 -9.59 -1.73
CA ILE A 32 -10.14 -8.78 -2.63
C ILE A 32 -10.23 -9.42 -4.01
N ASP A 33 -11.34 -9.19 -4.70
CA ASP A 33 -11.51 -9.60 -6.10
C ASP A 33 -11.66 -8.39 -7.03
N GLU A 34 -11.81 -7.19 -6.46
CA GLU A 34 -12.02 -5.96 -7.20
C GLU A 34 -11.37 -4.75 -6.50
N ILE A 35 -10.96 -3.76 -7.29
CA ILE A 35 -10.50 -2.45 -6.82
C ILE A 35 -11.44 -1.39 -7.39
N LYS A 36 -12.12 -0.67 -6.50
CA LYS A 36 -12.99 0.47 -6.86
C LYS A 36 -12.19 1.77 -6.81
N ILE A 37 -12.25 2.52 -7.90
CA ILE A 37 -11.54 3.79 -8.05
C ILE A 37 -12.59 4.86 -8.35
N SER A 38 -12.84 5.74 -7.40
CA SER A 38 -13.75 6.86 -7.48
C SER A 38 -13.27 7.97 -6.54
N ASP A 39 -13.89 9.15 -6.61
CA ASP A 39 -13.70 10.24 -5.64
C ASP A 39 -12.23 10.62 -5.42
N ILE A 40 -11.49 10.74 -6.52
CA ILE A 40 -10.05 11.09 -6.51
C ILE A 40 -9.91 12.52 -5.98
N GLU A 41 -9.23 12.66 -4.85
CA GLU A 41 -9.10 13.93 -4.12
C GLU A 41 -8.28 14.96 -4.92
N THR A 42 -7.19 14.50 -5.54
CA THR A 42 -6.29 15.34 -6.33
C THR A 42 -6.19 14.80 -7.74
N VAL A 43 -6.68 15.57 -8.71
CA VAL A 43 -6.57 15.27 -10.15
C VAL A 43 -5.73 16.37 -10.82
N THR A 44 -4.57 15.98 -11.33
CA THR A 44 -3.62 16.85 -12.04
C THR A 44 -3.74 16.77 -13.57
N SER A 45 -4.37 15.71 -14.09
CA SER A 45 -4.66 15.51 -15.53
C SER A 45 -5.91 14.63 -15.69
N ALA A 46 -6.64 14.82 -16.79
CA ALA A 46 -7.80 13.99 -17.10
C ALA A 46 -7.39 12.52 -17.23
N ILE A 47 -8.18 11.62 -16.63
CA ILE A 47 -7.97 10.17 -16.66
C ILE A 47 -9.04 9.57 -17.55
N THR A 48 -8.62 8.81 -18.56
CA THR A 48 -9.51 8.16 -19.54
C THR A 48 -9.41 6.65 -19.50
N GLU A 49 -8.29 6.13 -19.00
CA GLU A 49 -8.02 4.72 -18.82
C GLU A 49 -7.15 4.56 -17.58
N VAL A 50 -7.37 3.46 -16.86
CA VAL A 50 -6.46 3.00 -15.80
C VAL A 50 -6.04 1.57 -16.05
N ALA A 51 -4.88 1.20 -15.52
CA ALA A 51 -4.36 -0.14 -15.68
C ALA A 51 -3.64 -0.66 -14.44
N PHE A 52 -3.72 -1.97 -14.28
CA PHE A 52 -3.06 -2.69 -13.20
C PHE A 52 -1.71 -3.22 -13.69
N VAL A 53 -0.61 -2.69 -13.12
CA VAL A 53 0.76 -2.94 -13.61
C VAL A 53 1.61 -3.65 -12.56
N ALA A 54 2.00 -4.88 -12.84
CA ALA A 54 2.73 -5.75 -11.92
C ALA A 54 4.10 -5.21 -11.59
N ARG A 55 4.53 -5.37 -10.33
CA ARG A 55 5.92 -5.13 -9.88
C ARG A 55 6.43 -3.73 -10.25
N PHE A 56 5.53 -2.73 -10.19
CA PHE A 56 5.79 -1.39 -10.69
C PHE A 56 6.77 -0.58 -9.81
N HIS A 57 6.87 -0.87 -8.50
CA HIS A 57 7.70 -0.09 -7.55
C HIS A 57 8.46 -0.84 -6.46
N GLY A 58 8.48 -2.16 -6.45
CA GLY A 58 9.12 -2.85 -5.34
C GLY A 58 9.28 -4.32 -5.63
N PHE A 59 10.39 -4.83 -5.12
CA PHE A 59 10.81 -6.23 -5.13
C PHE A 59 11.62 -6.62 -6.36
N ASN A 60 12.94 -6.51 -6.18
CA ASN A 60 13.98 -6.95 -7.10
C ASN A 60 13.90 -6.28 -8.48
N ASP A 61 14.59 -5.15 -8.62
CA ASP A 61 14.85 -4.46 -9.89
C ASP A 61 15.66 -5.31 -10.90
N HIS A 62 16.03 -6.54 -10.53
CA HIS A 62 16.70 -7.53 -11.39
C HIS A 62 15.74 -8.52 -12.04
N ALA A 63 14.43 -8.29 -12.01
CA ALA A 63 13.44 -9.17 -12.62
C ALA A 63 13.40 -9.07 -14.17
N GLY A 64 14.53 -9.24 -14.84
CA GLY A 64 14.59 -9.50 -16.28
C GLY A 64 14.03 -8.41 -17.20
N VAL A 65 13.91 -8.76 -18.48
CA VAL A 65 13.33 -7.92 -19.52
C VAL A 65 11.82 -8.10 -19.50
N PHE A 66 11.08 -7.05 -19.13
CA PHE A 66 9.62 -7.03 -19.10
C PHE A 66 8.99 -6.50 -20.38
N THR A 67 9.67 -6.67 -21.52
CA THR A 67 9.12 -6.31 -22.82
C THR A 67 8.92 -7.54 -23.68
N ASP A 68 7.78 -7.62 -24.36
CA ASP A 68 7.56 -8.64 -25.39
C ASP A 68 8.38 -8.36 -26.66
N ALA A 69 8.21 -9.22 -27.67
CA ALA A 69 8.89 -9.09 -28.95
C ALA A 69 8.56 -7.78 -29.71
N ASP A 70 7.43 -7.15 -29.40
CA ASP A 70 7.01 -5.86 -29.98
C ASP A 70 7.47 -4.66 -29.14
N GLY A 71 8.17 -4.91 -28.02
CA GLY A 71 8.65 -3.88 -27.11
C GLY A 71 7.61 -3.37 -26.10
N LYS A 72 6.46 -4.04 -25.94
CA LYS A 72 5.42 -3.64 -24.99
C LYS A 72 5.73 -4.16 -23.60
N ASP A 73 5.49 -3.32 -22.59
CA ASP A 73 5.60 -3.74 -21.19
C ASP A 73 4.56 -4.82 -20.85
N ILE A 74 5.02 -6.04 -20.55
CA ILE A 74 4.15 -7.19 -20.26
C ILE A 74 3.59 -7.19 -18.85
N ARG A 75 4.03 -6.25 -17.99
CA ARG A 75 3.53 -6.13 -16.62
C ARG A 75 2.13 -5.54 -16.55
N VAL A 76 1.65 -4.93 -17.63
CA VAL A 76 0.27 -4.42 -17.71
C VAL A 76 -0.70 -5.58 -17.83
N MET A 77 -1.35 -5.93 -16.72
CA MET A 77 -2.22 -7.11 -16.62
C MET A 77 -3.68 -6.85 -16.97
N LEU A 78 -4.16 -5.65 -16.67
CA LEU A 78 -5.54 -5.25 -16.89
C LEU A 78 -5.57 -3.79 -17.30
N LYS A 79 -6.44 -3.46 -18.26
CA LYS A 79 -6.75 -2.08 -18.66
C LYS A 79 -8.25 -1.90 -18.68
N VAL A 80 -8.73 -0.82 -18.10
CA VAL A 80 -10.17 -0.51 -18.09
C VAL A 80 -10.39 0.98 -18.36
N PRO A 81 -11.45 1.35 -19.07
CA PRO A 81 -11.82 2.75 -19.24
C PRO A 81 -12.13 3.38 -17.88
N PHE A 82 -11.89 4.68 -17.80
CA PHE A 82 -12.17 5.51 -16.65
C PHE A 82 -13.08 6.67 -17.07
N ASP A 83 -14.18 6.88 -16.33
CA ASP A 83 -15.10 7.97 -16.59
C ASP A 83 -15.31 8.86 -15.36
N ALA A 84 -16.20 9.86 -15.47
CA ALA A 84 -16.47 10.80 -14.39
C ALA A 84 -17.05 10.15 -13.11
N LYS A 85 -17.61 8.95 -13.19
CA LYS A 85 -18.09 8.16 -12.04
C LYS A 85 -17.01 7.23 -11.47
N GLY A 86 -15.84 7.17 -12.11
CA GLY A 86 -14.76 6.27 -11.74
C GLY A 86 -14.76 4.97 -12.53
N THR A 87 -14.17 3.92 -11.95
CA THR A 87 -14.13 2.59 -12.58
C THR A 87 -13.93 1.50 -11.53
N THR A 88 -14.04 0.24 -11.97
CA THR A 88 -13.73 -0.93 -11.16
C THR A 88 -12.78 -1.85 -11.93
N LEU A 89 -11.64 -2.17 -11.32
CA LEU A 89 -10.73 -3.20 -11.81
C LEU A 89 -11.14 -4.54 -11.20
N VAL A 90 -11.65 -5.45 -12.01
CA VAL A 90 -11.92 -6.84 -11.58
C VAL A 90 -10.62 -7.64 -11.71
N LEU A 91 -10.10 -8.11 -10.59
CA LEU A 91 -8.78 -8.76 -10.52
C LEU A 91 -8.83 -10.18 -11.09
N PRO A 92 -7.79 -10.62 -11.82
CA PRO A 92 -7.80 -11.95 -12.40
C PRO A 92 -7.62 -13.00 -11.30
N LYS A 93 -8.48 -14.01 -11.27
CA LYS A 93 -8.37 -15.13 -10.31
C LYS A 93 -7.03 -15.86 -10.43
N ASN A 94 -6.51 -15.97 -11.66
CA ASN A 94 -5.22 -16.56 -11.97
C ASN A 94 -4.41 -15.53 -12.77
N PRO A 95 -3.48 -14.79 -12.15
CA PRO A 95 -2.65 -13.85 -12.88
C PRO A 95 -1.66 -14.57 -13.81
N PRO A 96 -1.09 -13.87 -14.81
CA PRO A 96 -0.07 -14.41 -15.70
C PRO A 96 1.10 -15.00 -14.91
N GLN A 97 1.47 -16.23 -15.25
CA GLN A 97 2.44 -17.01 -14.47
C GLN A 97 3.87 -16.46 -14.61
N GLU A 98 4.16 -15.83 -15.74
CA GLU A 98 5.41 -15.16 -16.06
C GLU A 98 5.68 -13.93 -15.17
N LEU A 99 4.65 -13.37 -14.53
CA LEU A 99 4.77 -12.22 -13.61
C LEU A 99 4.94 -12.64 -12.15
N LEU A 100 4.76 -13.94 -11.85
CA LEU A 100 4.98 -14.50 -10.53
C LEU A 100 6.47 -14.56 -10.21
N GLY A 101 6.85 -13.94 -9.10
CA GLY A 101 8.19 -14.03 -8.52
C GLY A 101 8.16 -14.78 -7.20
N ASN A 102 9.32 -15.24 -6.75
CA ASN A 102 9.45 -15.92 -5.47
C ASN A 102 9.35 -14.90 -4.33
N ILE A 103 8.48 -15.14 -3.35
CA ILE A 103 8.34 -14.27 -2.18
C ILE A 103 9.66 -14.06 -1.43
N ALA A 104 10.53 -15.07 -1.38
CA ALA A 104 11.84 -14.96 -0.73
C ALA A 104 12.79 -13.98 -1.42
N LEU A 105 12.53 -13.64 -2.69
CA LEU A 105 13.24 -12.58 -3.42
C LEU A 105 12.55 -11.23 -3.29
N ASP A 106 11.27 -11.22 -2.88
CA ASP A 106 10.54 -10.00 -2.68
C ASP A 106 10.92 -9.36 -1.32
N PHE A 107 11.26 -10.13 -0.29
CA PHE A 107 11.65 -9.58 1.00
C PHE A 107 13.18 -9.59 1.23
N PRO A 108 13.79 -8.50 1.74
CA PRO A 108 15.19 -8.50 2.16
C PRO A 108 15.49 -9.53 3.26
N LYS A 109 16.79 -9.76 3.54
CA LYS A 109 17.19 -10.65 4.64
C LYS A 109 16.69 -10.11 5.99
N GLY A 110 16.36 -11.02 6.90
CA GLY A 110 15.95 -10.69 8.28
C GLY A 110 14.45 -10.85 8.55
N PHE A 111 13.66 -11.20 7.52
CA PHE A 111 12.26 -11.56 7.67
C PHE A 111 12.07 -13.08 7.63
N GLU A 112 11.19 -13.59 8.49
CA GLU A 112 10.77 -14.97 8.49
C GLU A 112 9.60 -15.15 7.53
N ILE A 113 9.73 -16.10 6.62
CA ILE A 113 8.71 -16.45 5.63
C ILE A 113 8.31 -17.90 5.89
N SER A 114 7.06 -18.14 6.27
CA SER A 114 6.60 -19.49 6.63
C SER A 114 6.59 -20.46 5.44
N ASN A 115 6.43 -19.93 4.22
CA ASN A 115 6.44 -20.71 2.98
C ASN A 115 7.29 -20.00 1.90
N PRO A 116 8.61 -20.25 1.87
CA PRO A 116 9.52 -19.59 0.92
C PRO A 116 9.31 -20.02 -0.54
N GLU A 117 8.48 -21.04 -0.79
CA GLU A 117 8.09 -21.46 -2.14
C GLU A 117 6.84 -20.72 -2.66
N ALA A 118 6.24 -19.85 -1.84
CA ALA A 118 5.13 -19.02 -2.28
C ALA A 118 5.58 -18.05 -3.37
N LYS A 119 4.68 -17.85 -4.34
CA LYS A 119 4.89 -16.92 -5.44
C LYS A 119 3.94 -15.75 -5.33
N THR A 120 4.46 -14.58 -5.67
CA THR A 120 3.79 -13.31 -5.44
C THR A 120 3.81 -12.43 -6.68
N ILE A 121 2.83 -11.52 -6.74
CA ILE A 121 2.87 -10.34 -7.60
C ILE A 121 2.46 -9.16 -6.73
N ALA A 122 3.31 -8.15 -6.61
CA ALA A 122 3.04 -6.96 -5.81
C ALA A 122 2.79 -5.73 -6.67
N PHE A 123 1.92 -4.84 -6.19
CA PHE A 123 1.49 -3.61 -6.86
C PHE A 123 1.33 -2.52 -5.83
N VAL A 124 1.97 -1.39 -6.08
CA VAL A 124 1.87 -0.20 -5.23
C VAL A 124 0.92 0.82 -5.85
N GLU A 125 0.82 0.87 -7.19
CA GLU A 125 0.13 1.95 -7.90
C GLU A 125 -0.70 1.43 -9.10
N ILE A 126 -1.70 2.22 -9.50
CA ILE A 126 -2.54 1.98 -10.67
C ILE A 126 -2.15 2.99 -11.75
N ALA A 127 -1.66 2.54 -12.89
CA ALA A 127 -1.24 3.42 -13.97
C ALA A 127 -2.43 4.12 -14.64
N CYS A 128 -2.22 5.34 -15.13
CA CYS A 128 -3.21 6.12 -15.87
C CYS A 128 -2.78 6.36 -17.32
N ASN A 129 -3.76 6.43 -18.22
CA ASN A 129 -3.62 6.86 -19.61
C ASN A 129 -2.46 6.15 -20.33
N ILE A 130 -2.50 4.82 -20.34
CA ILE A 130 -1.42 4.00 -20.88
C ILE A 130 -1.35 4.14 -22.41
N SER A 131 -0.15 4.41 -22.93
CA SER A 131 0.12 4.44 -24.37
C SER A 131 -0.02 3.06 -25.05
N ALA A 132 -0.05 3.03 -26.38
CA ALA A 132 -0.06 1.78 -27.14
C ALA A 132 1.14 0.85 -26.84
N GLN A 133 2.25 1.41 -26.36
CA GLN A 133 3.46 0.67 -25.95
C GLN A 133 3.51 0.37 -24.45
N ASN A 134 2.38 0.45 -23.77
CA ASN A 134 2.27 0.20 -22.33
C ASN A 134 3.10 1.13 -21.43
N ARG A 135 3.48 2.31 -21.95
CA ARG A 135 4.15 3.37 -21.18
C ARG A 135 3.14 4.33 -20.57
N PHE A 136 3.47 4.88 -19.41
CA PHE A 136 2.65 5.83 -18.67
C PHE A 136 3.53 6.72 -17.79
N SER A 137 3.01 7.88 -17.40
CA SER A 137 3.67 8.84 -16.51
C SER A 137 2.83 9.19 -15.30
N ASP A 138 1.55 8.88 -15.31
CA ASP A 138 0.59 9.26 -14.28
C ASP A 138 0.10 7.98 -13.61
N PHE A 139 -0.17 8.05 -12.31
CA PHE A 139 -0.64 6.92 -11.54
C PHE A 139 -1.59 7.35 -10.43
N LEU A 140 -2.39 6.40 -9.95
CA LEU A 140 -3.25 6.52 -8.78
C LEU A 140 -2.71 5.65 -7.67
N TYR A 141 -2.74 6.22 -6.48
CA TYR A 141 -2.35 5.58 -5.24
C TYR A 141 -3.33 5.99 -4.15
N MET A 142 -3.57 5.08 -3.21
CA MET A 142 -4.53 5.28 -2.13
C MET A 142 -3.74 5.53 -0.85
N VAL A 143 -3.91 6.73 -0.27
CA VAL A 143 -3.15 7.15 0.90
C VAL A 143 -3.99 7.88 1.94
N SER A 144 -3.48 7.91 3.17
CA SER A 144 -3.92 8.81 4.23
C SER A 144 -2.68 9.44 4.85
N ASP A 145 -2.59 10.77 4.80
CA ASP A 145 -1.47 11.53 5.32
C ASP A 145 -1.89 12.32 6.56
N SER A 146 -1.09 12.24 7.62
CA SER A 146 -1.09 13.17 8.75
C SER A 146 0.31 13.73 8.94
N GLU A 147 0.50 14.72 9.82
CA GLU A 147 1.76 15.48 9.96
C GLU A 147 3.02 14.59 10.06
N ASN A 148 2.92 13.41 10.70
CA ASN A 148 4.06 12.53 10.94
C ASN A 148 3.86 11.09 10.46
N VAL A 149 2.68 10.76 9.91
CA VAL A 149 2.32 9.40 9.53
C VAL A 149 1.68 9.39 8.15
N CYS A 150 2.21 8.56 7.26
CA CYS A 150 1.62 8.27 5.97
C CYS A 150 1.19 6.80 5.94
N TYR A 151 -0.03 6.53 5.50
CA TYR A 151 -0.51 5.20 5.19
C TYR A 151 -0.67 5.06 3.68
N GLU A 152 -0.14 3.98 3.12
CA GLU A 152 -0.20 3.66 1.70
C GLU A 152 -0.74 2.25 1.50
N GLN A 153 -1.74 2.11 0.63
CA GLN A 153 -2.32 0.82 0.30
C GLN A 153 -1.51 0.11 -0.79
N THR A 154 -1.29 -1.19 -0.63
CA THR A 154 -0.58 -2.05 -1.59
C THR A 154 -1.39 -3.32 -1.82
N TYR A 155 -1.27 -3.91 -3.00
CA TYR A 155 -1.92 -5.17 -3.36
C TYR A 155 -0.89 -6.26 -3.63
N ILE A 156 -1.10 -7.44 -3.08
CA ILE A 156 -0.19 -8.59 -3.23
C ILE A 156 -1.00 -9.83 -3.59
N TYR A 157 -0.84 -10.34 -4.80
CA TYR A 157 -1.29 -11.70 -5.11
C TYR A 157 -0.34 -12.71 -4.46
N CYS A 158 -0.88 -13.80 -3.92
CA CYS A 158 -0.10 -14.95 -3.47
C CYS A 158 -0.70 -16.24 -4.05
N ASP A 159 0.15 -17.14 -4.56
CA ASP A 159 -0.29 -18.43 -5.13
C ASP A 159 -0.68 -19.47 -4.07
N ARG A 160 -0.22 -19.28 -2.83
CA ARG A 160 -0.45 -20.11 -1.65
C ARG A 160 -0.36 -19.26 -0.39
N SER A 161 -0.97 -19.71 0.70
CA SER A 161 -0.91 -18.96 1.95
C SER A 161 0.50 -18.95 2.54
N THR A 162 0.91 -17.81 3.09
CA THR A 162 2.20 -17.63 3.79
C THR A 162 2.14 -16.45 4.74
N THR A 163 2.95 -16.47 5.79
CA THR A 163 3.20 -15.31 6.64
C THR A 163 4.55 -14.70 6.33
N VAL A 164 4.66 -13.39 6.57
CA VAL A 164 5.94 -12.66 6.57
C VAL A 164 6.00 -11.86 7.85
N THR A 165 6.94 -12.22 8.73
CA THR A 165 7.07 -11.61 10.06
C THR A 165 8.52 -11.23 10.37
N GLY A 166 8.71 -10.13 11.09
CA GLY A 166 10.03 -9.77 11.60
C GLY A 166 10.30 -8.27 11.54
N THR A 167 11.50 -7.89 11.97
CA THR A 167 12.02 -6.53 11.92
C THR A 167 13.35 -6.54 11.18
N GLY A 168 13.51 -5.64 10.21
CA GLY A 168 14.71 -5.56 9.38
C GLY A 168 14.77 -4.23 8.64
N GLU A 169 15.56 -4.17 7.58
CA GLU A 169 15.60 -3.04 6.65
C GLU A 169 14.85 -3.40 5.37
N ASP A 170 14.06 -2.47 4.84
CA ASP A 170 13.46 -2.62 3.51
C ASP A 170 14.46 -2.31 2.38
N TRP A 171 14.02 -2.41 1.13
CA TRP A 171 14.85 -2.13 -0.05
C TRP A 171 15.41 -0.71 -0.12
N TRP A 172 14.86 0.22 0.67
CA TRP A 172 15.30 1.61 0.74
C TRP A 172 16.10 1.91 2.01
N GLY A 173 16.46 0.88 2.79
CA GLY A 173 17.21 1.03 4.04
C GLY A 173 16.38 1.57 5.20
N ASN A 174 15.05 1.57 5.11
CA ASN A 174 14.21 1.99 6.24
C ASN A 174 14.00 0.82 7.19
N ARG A 175 14.07 1.11 8.50
CA ARG A 175 13.71 0.15 9.54
C ARG A 175 12.24 -0.21 9.37
N THR A 176 11.97 -1.48 9.10
CA THR A 176 10.66 -1.97 8.71
C THR A 176 10.25 -3.18 9.54
N VAL A 177 9.00 -3.16 10.02
CA VAL A 177 8.35 -4.31 10.66
C VAL A 177 7.31 -4.89 9.70
N TYR A 178 7.46 -6.15 9.35
CA TYR A 178 6.43 -6.90 8.64
C TYR A 178 5.64 -7.75 9.63
N ASN A 179 4.32 -7.68 9.53
CA ASN A 179 3.40 -8.62 10.18
C ASN A 179 2.25 -8.90 9.21
N LEU A 180 2.53 -9.78 8.24
CA LEU A 180 1.61 -10.09 7.15
C LEU A 180 1.12 -11.53 7.24
N ASN A 181 -0.18 -11.70 7.04
CA ASN A 181 -0.81 -12.98 6.76
C ASN A 181 -1.40 -12.94 5.35
N LEU A 182 -0.69 -13.53 4.39
CA LEU A 182 -1.09 -13.56 2.99
C LEU A 182 -1.83 -14.86 2.71
N GLN A 183 -3.03 -14.73 2.17
CA GLN A 183 -3.84 -15.87 1.72
C GLN A 183 -3.66 -16.08 0.21
N LYS A 184 -3.95 -17.29 -0.26
CA LYS A 184 -4.04 -17.54 -1.70
C LYS A 184 -5.06 -16.59 -2.35
N GLY A 185 -4.64 -15.82 -3.35
CA GLY A 185 -5.44 -14.78 -3.99
C GLY A 185 -4.84 -13.38 -3.82
N TRP A 186 -5.62 -12.34 -4.12
CA TRP A 186 -5.19 -10.94 -4.00
C TRP A 186 -5.45 -10.42 -2.59
N ASN A 187 -4.39 -10.00 -1.91
CA ASN A 187 -4.42 -9.47 -0.56
C ASN A 187 -4.23 -7.95 -0.62
N MET A 188 -5.07 -7.22 0.11
CA MET A 188 -4.82 -5.82 0.43
C MET A 188 -3.98 -5.71 1.69
N VAL A 189 -2.92 -4.92 1.62
CA VAL A 189 -2.03 -4.60 2.76
C VAL A 189 -1.80 -3.10 2.82
N VAL A 190 -1.40 -2.61 3.99
CA VAL A 190 -1.17 -1.19 4.24
C VAL A 190 0.22 -1.00 4.85
N LYS A 191 1.02 -0.18 4.18
CA LYS A 191 2.29 0.34 4.70
C LYS A 191 1.99 1.61 5.50
N LYS A 192 2.37 1.64 6.77
CA LYS A 192 2.46 2.83 7.59
C LYS A 192 3.92 3.29 7.62
N THR A 193 4.17 4.53 7.24
CA THR A 193 5.45 5.22 7.37
C THR A 193 5.32 6.27 8.46
N GLU A 194 6.11 6.16 9.52
CA GLU A 194 6.18 7.14 10.60
C GLU A 194 7.65 7.57 10.76
N GLN A 195 7.96 8.79 10.32
CA GLN A 195 9.32 9.30 10.18
C GLN A 195 10.19 8.42 9.25
N ARG A 196 10.99 7.50 9.82
CA ARG A 196 11.84 6.52 9.11
C ARG A 196 11.56 5.07 9.53
N ASN A 197 10.49 4.86 10.30
CA ASN A 197 10.04 3.53 10.69
C ASN A 197 8.83 3.15 9.84
N ASN A 198 8.95 2.03 9.14
CA ASN A 198 7.87 1.45 8.37
C ASN A 198 7.26 0.30 9.14
N SER A 199 5.96 0.11 8.97
CA SER A 199 5.28 -1.13 9.34
C SER A 199 4.31 -1.51 8.25
N VAL A 200 4.25 -2.79 7.88
CA VAL A 200 3.31 -3.26 6.86
C VAL A 200 2.41 -4.30 7.49
N THR A 201 1.10 -4.03 7.44
CA THR A 201 0.07 -4.80 8.14
C THR A 201 -1.20 -4.91 7.30
N ASN A 202 -2.19 -5.64 7.81
CA ASN A 202 -3.54 -5.70 7.27
C ASN A 202 -4.50 -4.68 7.92
N LEU A 203 -4.00 -3.61 8.55
CA LEU A 203 -4.83 -2.60 9.21
C LEU A 203 -4.88 -1.32 8.37
N MET A 204 -6.07 -0.99 7.86
CA MET A 204 -6.30 0.21 7.07
C MET A 204 -7.00 1.28 7.91
N PRO A 205 -6.45 2.51 7.99
CA PRO A 205 -7.11 3.61 8.69
C PRO A 205 -8.35 4.09 7.93
N SER A 206 -9.28 4.71 8.66
CA SER A 206 -10.32 5.55 8.09
C SER A 206 -9.70 6.73 7.35
N GLY A 207 -10.34 7.19 6.28
CA GLY A 207 -9.92 8.43 5.59
C GLY A 207 -8.91 8.25 4.45
N MET A 208 -8.55 7.01 4.07
CA MET A 208 -7.79 6.76 2.85
C MET A 208 -8.48 7.38 1.62
N LYS A 209 -7.74 8.10 0.79
CA LYS A 209 -8.21 8.77 -0.43
C LYS A 209 -7.36 8.39 -1.63
N TRP A 210 -8.00 8.28 -2.78
CA TRP A 210 -7.29 8.17 -4.05
C TRP A 210 -6.68 9.52 -4.39
N LYS A 211 -5.39 9.52 -4.74
CA LYS A 211 -4.67 10.68 -5.25
C LYS A 211 -4.02 10.35 -6.58
N GLN A 212 -3.88 11.35 -7.44
CA GLN A 212 -3.10 11.23 -8.66
C GLN A 212 -1.68 11.76 -8.45
N GLY A 213 -0.72 10.93 -8.79
CA GLY A 213 0.70 11.25 -8.84
C GLY A 213 1.19 11.35 -10.27
N ARG A 214 2.35 12.00 -10.43
CA ARG A 214 3.10 11.98 -11.69
C ARG A 214 4.50 11.48 -11.43
N TRP A 215 4.98 10.65 -12.33
CA TRP A 215 6.36 10.20 -12.35
C TRP A 215 7.24 11.31 -12.96
N ILE A 216 7.83 12.13 -12.09
CA ILE A 216 8.91 13.06 -12.41
C ILE A 216 10.28 12.32 -12.46
N GLY A 217 10.52 11.48 -13.47
CA GLY A 217 11.84 10.84 -13.63
C GLY A 217 11.84 9.46 -14.29
N GLY A 218 11.32 9.34 -15.51
CA GLY A 218 11.25 8.08 -16.24
C GLY A 218 12.54 7.25 -16.27
N ARG A 219 12.36 5.93 -16.38
CA ARG A 219 13.27 5.09 -17.15
C ARG A 219 12.64 4.79 -18.49
#